data_AF-M5BUQ9-F1
#
_entry.id   AF-M5BUQ9-F1
#
_cell.length_a   1.000
_cell.length_b   1.000
_cell.length_c   1.000
_cell.angle_alpha   90.00
_cell.angle_beta   90.00
_cell.angle_gamma   90.00
#
_symmetry.space_group_name_H-M   'P 1'
#
loop_
_entity.id
_entity.type
_entity.pdbx_description
1 polymer ?
#
loop_
_entity_poly.entity_id
_entity_poly.type
_entity_poly.pdbx_seq_one_letter_code
_entity_poly.pdbx_strand_id
1 'polypeptide(L)'
;MLAAAKYVGAALPLIGVDGASRRIKNMFFHKFYSTALPSSSLNLPDFALNALKVFQNVLSDRSEISNYLRGKSGVYCWVNLITGKYYIGSAVDLSNRVNDYYQESYYESRSNTIIVRSILKYGLSNFALVILEFTDKDNLLSREDHFILTLKPEYNILQNAKNSMGYKHTPESIEKIRESSSGRTHSLEARQLMSVAAKARMTEAAIEKMSGAGNPFYGKTHSEETKAKLSEAAKTWFKNNNTGFAVEVLDLENNTTTVYRSINEAARSINIYASSLSNWEKKHSTGTKAPYKGRYIFTIKRP
;
A
#
# COMPACT_ATOMS: atom_id res chain seq x y z
N MET A 1 -16.10 -46.82 23.13
CA MET A 1 -15.72 -47.21 21.75
C MET A 1 -16.27 -46.16 20.80
N LEU A 2 -15.38 -45.25 20.36
CA LEU A 2 -15.62 -44.32 19.25
C LEU A 2 -15.28 -45.02 17.92
N ALA A 3 -16.12 -44.84 16.90
CA ALA A 3 -15.77 -44.96 15.48
C ALA A 3 -16.80 -44.08 14.72
N ALA A 4 -16.49 -42.97 14.03
CA ALA A 4 -15.50 -42.63 12.99
C ALA A 4 -16.06 -42.76 11.55
N ALA A 5 -15.75 -41.73 10.75
CA ALA A 5 -15.86 -41.58 9.28
C ALA A 5 -17.24 -41.19 8.71
N LYS A 6 -17.39 -40.24 7.75
CA LYS A 6 -16.46 -39.43 6.95
C LYS A 6 -17.26 -38.24 6.37
N TYR A 7 -16.85 -37.01 6.66
CA TYR A 7 -17.29 -35.81 5.92
C TYR A 7 -16.37 -35.63 4.71
N VAL A 8 -16.93 -35.64 3.50
CA VAL A 8 -16.21 -35.24 2.28
C VAL A 8 -16.47 -33.75 2.08
N GLY A 9 -15.42 -32.95 2.21
CA GLY A 9 -15.46 -31.51 2.00
C GLY A 9 -15.61 -31.16 0.51
N ALA A 10 -16.67 -30.44 0.17
CA ALA A 10 -16.77 -29.71 -1.08
C ALA A 10 -15.92 -28.42 -0.94
N ALA A 11 -14.84 -28.34 -1.72
CA ALA A 11 -13.99 -27.17 -1.81
C ALA A 11 -14.79 -25.98 -2.40
N LEU A 12 -14.78 -24.84 -1.70
CA LEU A 12 -15.18 -23.55 -2.27
C LEU A 12 -14.20 -23.17 -3.39
N PRO A 13 -14.67 -22.78 -4.59
CA PRO A 13 -13.78 -22.29 -5.62
C PRO A 13 -13.28 -20.88 -5.28
N LEU A 14 -11.97 -20.72 -5.39
CA LEU A 14 -11.23 -19.46 -5.30
C LEU A 14 -11.77 -18.45 -6.31
N ILE A 15 -12.15 -17.25 -5.84
CA ILE A 15 -12.52 -16.12 -6.69
C ILE A 15 -11.26 -15.62 -7.38
N GLY A 16 -11.04 -16.11 -8.61
CA GLY A 16 -9.98 -15.68 -9.50
C GLY A 16 -10.23 -14.29 -10.08
N VAL A 17 -9.13 -13.60 -10.37
CA VAL A 17 -8.96 -12.26 -10.98
C VAL A 17 -9.60 -12.07 -12.39
N ASP A 18 -10.50 -12.95 -12.83
CA ASP A 18 -11.08 -12.96 -14.18
C ASP A 18 -12.31 -12.04 -14.37
N GLY A 19 -12.87 -11.49 -13.27
CA GLY A 19 -14.09 -10.68 -13.35
C GLY A 19 -13.93 -9.34 -14.09
N ALA A 20 -12.73 -8.75 -14.05
CA ALA A 20 -12.45 -7.47 -14.71
C ALA A 20 -12.24 -7.65 -16.22
N SER A 21 -11.45 -8.65 -16.64
CA SER A 21 -11.16 -8.91 -18.06
C SER A 21 -12.41 -9.36 -18.84
N ARG A 22 -13.33 -10.11 -18.20
CA ARG A 22 -14.60 -10.52 -18.83
C ARG A 22 -15.57 -9.36 -19.05
N ARG A 23 -15.53 -8.34 -18.18
CA ARG A 23 -16.36 -7.13 -18.30
C ARG A 23 -15.89 -6.21 -19.42
N ILE A 24 -14.58 -6.11 -19.65
CA ILE A 24 -14.01 -5.20 -20.67
C ILE A 24 -14.17 -5.79 -22.08
N LYS A 25 -14.00 -7.11 -22.26
CA LYS A 25 -14.28 -7.80 -23.53
C LYS A 25 -15.74 -7.65 -24.01
N ASN A 26 -16.71 -7.62 -23.10
CA ASN A 26 -18.12 -7.41 -23.45
C ASN A 26 -18.45 -5.97 -23.89
N MET A 27 -17.59 -4.99 -23.63
CA MET A 27 -17.82 -3.58 -23.95
C MET A 27 -17.65 -3.28 -25.45
N PHE A 28 -16.76 -4.02 -26.13
CA PHE A 28 -16.50 -3.87 -27.56
C PHE A 28 -17.26 -4.87 -28.45
N PHE A 29 -17.94 -5.87 -27.84
CA PHE A 29 -18.63 -6.95 -28.56
C PHE A 29 -20.17 -6.88 -28.51
N HIS A 30 -20.77 -5.76 -28.07
CA HIS A 30 -22.21 -5.59 -28.24
C HIS A 30 -22.57 -5.33 -29.71
N LYS A 31 -22.77 -6.45 -30.41
CA LYS A 31 -23.67 -6.60 -31.56
C LYS A 31 -24.95 -5.81 -31.26
N PHE A 32 -25.31 -4.93 -32.17
CA PHE A 32 -26.50 -4.08 -32.16
C PHE A 32 -27.70 -4.75 -31.49
N TYR A 33 -28.01 -4.33 -30.26
CA TYR A 33 -29.34 -4.46 -29.71
C TYR A 33 -29.87 -3.05 -29.50
N SER A 34 -30.64 -2.62 -30.49
CA SER A 34 -31.57 -1.49 -30.38
C SER A 34 -32.49 -1.77 -29.20
N THR A 35 -32.21 -1.14 -28.06
CA THR A 35 -33.23 -0.83 -27.09
C THR A 35 -33.51 0.65 -27.28
N ALA A 36 -34.65 0.94 -27.91
CA ALA A 36 -35.10 2.30 -28.13
C ALA A 36 -35.12 3.04 -26.78
N LEU A 37 -34.28 4.08 -26.66
CA LEU A 37 -34.32 4.99 -25.52
C LEU A 37 -35.63 5.78 -25.57
N PRO A 38 -36.29 6.01 -24.43
CA PRO A 38 -37.43 6.90 -24.37
C PRO A 38 -36.96 8.32 -24.72
N SER A 39 -37.68 8.95 -25.65
CA SER A 39 -37.51 10.33 -26.07
C SER A 39 -37.85 11.27 -24.91
N SER A 40 -36.87 11.58 -24.07
CA SER A 40 -36.95 12.66 -23.10
C SER A 40 -35.56 13.27 -22.96
N SER A 41 -35.40 14.46 -23.54
CA SER A 41 -34.31 15.43 -23.35
C SER A 41 -32.98 14.87 -22.84
N LEU A 42 -32.03 14.69 -23.74
CA LEU A 42 -30.62 14.42 -23.42
C LEU A 42 -30.17 15.34 -22.26
N ASN A 43 -29.75 14.78 -21.12
CA ASN A 43 -29.29 15.54 -19.96
C ASN A 43 -27.91 16.15 -20.22
N LEU A 44 -27.83 17.08 -21.16
CA LEU A 44 -26.69 17.94 -21.37
C LEU A 44 -26.78 19.12 -20.38
N PRO A 45 -25.73 19.41 -19.61
CA PRO A 45 -25.67 20.58 -18.76
C PRO A 45 -25.82 21.89 -19.55
N ASP A 46 -26.36 22.94 -18.93
CA ASP A 46 -26.58 24.24 -19.59
C ASP A 46 -25.30 24.84 -20.19
N PHE A 47 -24.14 24.60 -19.56
CA PHE A 47 -22.85 25.09 -20.09
C PHE A 47 -22.51 24.48 -21.46
N ALA A 48 -23.06 23.31 -21.80
CA ALA A 48 -22.83 22.67 -23.09
C ALA A 48 -23.43 23.46 -24.26
N LEU A 49 -24.40 24.34 -24.01
CA LEU A 49 -24.97 25.24 -25.02
C LEU A 49 -23.97 26.31 -25.47
N ASN A 50 -23.03 26.69 -24.61
CA ASN A 50 -21.99 27.68 -24.89
C ASN A 50 -20.66 27.03 -25.32
N ALA A 51 -20.63 25.71 -25.49
CA ALA A 51 -19.43 24.99 -25.87
C ALA A 51 -19.11 25.15 -27.37
N LEU A 52 -17.83 25.00 -27.74
CA LEU A 52 -17.38 25.11 -29.13
C LEU A 52 -17.97 24.03 -30.04
N LYS A 53 -18.09 22.80 -29.52
CA LYS A 53 -18.64 21.65 -30.24
C LYS A 53 -19.11 20.59 -29.26
N VAL A 54 -20.24 19.95 -29.59
CA VAL A 54 -20.79 18.81 -28.85
C VAL A 54 -20.96 17.62 -29.79
N PHE A 55 -20.45 16.47 -29.37
CA PHE A 55 -20.62 15.18 -30.03
C PHE A 55 -21.45 14.28 -29.12
N GLN A 56 -22.69 13.99 -29.50
CA GLN A 56 -23.61 13.19 -28.69
C GLN A 56 -23.36 11.69 -28.87
N ASN A 57 -23.04 11.25 -30.08
CA ASN A 57 -22.86 9.84 -30.42
C ASN A 57 -21.37 9.52 -30.66
N VAL A 58 -20.60 9.48 -29.57
CA VAL A 58 -19.14 9.38 -29.68
C VAL A 58 -18.63 8.10 -30.35
N LEU A 59 -19.41 7.02 -30.31
CA LEU A 59 -19.04 5.77 -30.98
C LEU A 59 -19.18 5.83 -32.50
N SER A 60 -20.28 6.40 -33.02
CA SER A 60 -20.50 6.54 -34.46
C SER A 60 -19.60 7.61 -35.06
N ASP A 61 -19.40 8.71 -34.32
CA ASP A 61 -18.76 9.92 -34.83
C ASP A 61 -17.24 9.90 -34.60
N ARG A 62 -16.67 8.75 -34.20
CA ARG A 62 -15.25 8.62 -33.80
C ARG A 62 -14.28 9.19 -34.84
N SER A 63 -14.53 8.93 -36.13
CA SER A 63 -13.66 9.43 -37.22
C SER A 63 -13.81 10.95 -37.41
N GLU A 64 -15.03 11.47 -37.33
CA GLU A 64 -15.30 12.92 -37.36
C GLU A 64 -14.64 13.62 -36.17
N ILE A 65 -14.81 13.07 -34.96
CA ILE A 65 -14.19 13.57 -33.73
C ILE A 65 -12.67 13.62 -33.87
N SER A 66 -12.04 12.53 -34.32
CA SER A 66 -10.59 12.50 -34.48
C SER A 66 -10.10 13.51 -35.52
N ASN A 67 -10.78 13.62 -36.66
CA ASN A 67 -10.43 14.60 -37.69
C ASN A 67 -10.61 16.04 -37.21
N TYR A 68 -11.70 16.32 -36.49
CA TYR A 68 -12.00 17.64 -35.95
C TYR A 68 -10.98 18.08 -34.87
N LEU A 69 -10.46 17.15 -34.08
CA LEU A 69 -9.55 17.42 -32.96
C LEU A 69 -8.06 17.28 -33.32
N ARG A 70 -7.73 16.78 -34.51
CA ARG A 70 -6.34 16.51 -34.92
C ARG A 70 -5.49 17.78 -34.86
N GLY A 71 -4.39 17.69 -34.12
CA GLY A 71 -3.43 18.81 -33.96
C GLY A 71 -3.94 19.97 -33.10
N LYS A 72 -5.08 19.81 -32.42
CA LYS A 72 -5.64 20.85 -31.54
C LYS A 72 -5.39 20.49 -30.07
N SER A 73 -4.90 21.47 -29.32
CA SER A 73 -4.83 21.46 -27.86
C SER A 73 -6.04 22.16 -27.26
N GLY A 74 -6.50 21.72 -26.10
CA GLY A 74 -7.64 22.35 -25.45
C GLY A 74 -8.19 21.63 -24.22
N VAL A 75 -9.34 22.10 -23.76
CA VAL A 75 -10.11 21.55 -22.65
C VAL A 75 -11.37 20.88 -23.20
N TYR A 76 -11.62 19.65 -22.76
CA TYR A 76 -12.77 18.85 -23.13
C TYR A 76 -13.52 18.36 -21.88
N CYS A 77 -14.75 17.94 -22.09
CA CYS A 77 -15.62 17.43 -21.06
C CYS A 77 -16.37 16.17 -21.54
N TRP A 78 -16.38 15.15 -20.69
CA TRP A 78 -17.20 13.95 -20.87
C TRP A 78 -18.42 14.04 -19.98
N VAL A 79 -19.60 14.04 -20.59
CA VAL A 79 -20.89 14.13 -19.88
C VAL A 79 -21.60 12.79 -19.96
N ASN A 80 -21.99 12.24 -18.81
CA ASN A 80 -22.82 11.04 -18.76
C ASN A 80 -24.30 11.45 -18.95
N LEU A 81 -24.89 11.09 -20.08
CA LEU A 81 -26.25 11.48 -20.48
C LEU A 81 -27.35 10.86 -19.60
N ILE A 82 -27.05 9.78 -18.88
CA ILE A 82 -27.98 9.14 -17.94
C ILE A 82 -28.00 9.90 -16.60
N THR A 83 -26.82 10.25 -16.08
CA THR A 83 -26.70 10.82 -14.73
C THR A 83 -26.57 12.35 -14.70
N GLY A 84 -26.29 12.98 -15.84
CA GLY A 84 -25.93 14.41 -15.95
C GLY A 84 -24.52 14.76 -15.47
N LYS A 85 -23.87 13.90 -14.67
CA LYS A 85 -22.52 14.11 -14.12
C LYS A 85 -21.44 14.07 -15.18
N TYR A 86 -20.35 14.80 -14.94
CA TYR A 86 -19.33 15.01 -15.95
C TYR A 86 -17.90 15.07 -15.40
N TYR A 87 -16.95 14.95 -16.33
CA TYR A 87 -15.51 15.02 -16.12
C TYR A 87 -14.94 16.10 -17.03
N ILE A 88 -13.97 16.86 -16.54
CA ILE A 88 -13.22 17.86 -17.32
C ILE A 88 -11.76 17.44 -17.36
N GLY A 89 -11.13 17.59 -18.52
CA GLY A 89 -9.69 17.42 -18.66
C GLY A 89 -9.14 18.25 -19.80
N SER A 90 -7.82 18.43 -19.83
CA SER A 90 -7.11 19.09 -20.93
C SER A 90 -6.14 18.14 -21.63
N ALA A 91 -5.73 18.50 -22.85
CA ALA A 91 -4.66 17.82 -23.57
C ALA A 91 -3.97 18.72 -24.59
N VAL A 92 -2.68 18.44 -24.84
CA VAL A 92 -1.92 19.03 -25.95
C VAL A 92 -2.39 18.50 -27.29
N ASP A 93 -2.77 17.23 -27.36
CA ASP A 93 -3.43 16.64 -28.54
C ASP A 93 -4.76 16.02 -28.09
N LEU A 94 -5.85 16.72 -28.41
CA LEU A 94 -7.20 16.29 -28.07
C LEU A 94 -7.60 15.03 -28.84
N SER A 95 -7.16 14.85 -30.09
CA SER A 95 -7.48 13.65 -30.86
C SER A 95 -6.88 12.41 -30.20
N ASN A 96 -5.60 12.46 -29.83
CA ASN A 96 -4.95 11.35 -29.14
C ASN A 96 -5.60 11.09 -27.77
N ARG A 97 -5.82 12.15 -26.97
CA ARG A 97 -6.41 12.03 -25.63
C ARG A 97 -7.81 11.43 -25.65
N VAL A 98 -8.66 11.84 -26.59
CA VAL A 98 -10.01 11.30 -26.75
C VAL A 98 -9.95 9.86 -27.24
N ASN A 99 -8.99 9.54 -28.12
CA ASN A 99 -8.80 8.18 -28.63
C ASN A 99 -8.44 7.16 -27.52
N ASP A 100 -7.77 7.60 -26.44
CA ASP A 100 -7.46 6.74 -25.28
C ASP A 100 -8.72 6.07 -24.71
N TYR A 101 -9.85 6.79 -24.66
CA TYR A 101 -11.12 6.27 -24.13
C TYR A 101 -11.73 5.17 -25.01
N TYR A 102 -11.23 4.93 -26.22
CA TYR A 102 -11.67 3.81 -27.07
C TYR A 102 -10.76 2.59 -26.95
N GLN A 103 -9.71 2.63 -26.12
CA GLN A 103 -8.73 1.55 -25.98
C GLN A 103 -8.95 0.78 -24.68
N GLU A 104 -8.99 -0.55 -24.75
CA GLU A 104 -9.13 -1.44 -23.57
C GLU A 104 -8.02 -1.24 -22.54
N SER A 105 -6.76 -1.11 -22.99
CA SER A 105 -5.59 -0.87 -22.13
C SER A 105 -5.70 0.39 -21.25
N TYR A 106 -6.44 1.40 -21.70
CA TYR A 106 -6.69 2.60 -20.92
C TYR A 106 -7.57 2.31 -19.70
N TYR A 107 -8.60 1.48 -19.86
CA TYR A 107 -9.50 1.07 -18.77
C TYR A 107 -8.77 0.21 -17.73
N GLU A 108 -7.88 -0.67 -18.18
CA GLU A 108 -7.10 -1.52 -17.28
C GLU A 108 -6.15 -0.68 -16.41
N SER A 109 -5.38 0.23 -17.04
CA SER A 109 -4.41 1.08 -16.34
C SER A 109 -5.04 2.17 -15.46
N ARG A 110 -6.28 2.59 -15.75
CA ARG A 110 -6.97 3.70 -15.06
C ARG A 110 -8.29 3.29 -14.41
N SER A 111 -8.46 2.00 -14.12
CA SER A 111 -9.66 1.39 -13.49
C SER A 111 -10.12 2.08 -12.19
N ASN A 112 -9.21 2.77 -11.50
CA ASN A 112 -9.50 3.48 -10.26
C ASN A 112 -10.04 4.91 -10.43
N THR A 113 -10.03 5.48 -11.63
CA THR A 113 -10.56 6.83 -11.87
C THR A 113 -12.09 6.82 -11.92
N ILE A 114 -12.74 7.88 -11.42
CA ILE A 114 -14.21 7.92 -11.34
C ILE A 114 -14.83 7.87 -12.74
N ILE A 115 -14.28 8.60 -13.71
CA ILE A 115 -14.77 8.57 -15.09
C ILE A 115 -14.68 7.17 -15.71
N VAL A 116 -13.56 6.46 -15.56
CA VAL A 116 -13.41 5.09 -16.09
C VAL A 116 -14.42 4.16 -15.46
N ARG A 117 -14.61 4.22 -14.13
CA ARG A 117 -15.65 3.43 -13.45
C ARG A 117 -17.06 3.76 -13.94
N SER A 118 -17.34 5.03 -14.20
CA SER A 118 -18.63 5.46 -14.73
C SER A 118 -18.84 4.95 -16.15
N ILE A 119 -17.84 5.05 -17.03
CA ILE A 119 -17.92 4.52 -18.40
C ILE A 119 -18.09 2.99 -18.38
N LEU A 120 -17.36 2.27 -17.52
CA LEU A 120 -17.53 0.81 -17.36
C LEU A 120 -18.92 0.43 -16.83
N LYS A 121 -19.56 1.31 -16.05
CA LYS A 121 -20.89 1.07 -15.48
C LYS A 121 -22.02 1.37 -16.47
N TYR A 122 -21.94 2.49 -17.18
CA TYR A 122 -23.03 3.01 -18.02
C TYR A 122 -22.79 2.83 -19.52
N GLY A 123 -21.57 2.45 -19.93
CA GLY A 123 -21.18 2.32 -21.34
C GLY A 123 -20.82 3.67 -21.98
N LEU A 124 -19.79 3.67 -22.84
CA LEU A 124 -19.33 4.87 -23.55
C LEU A 124 -20.39 5.45 -24.50
N SER A 125 -21.34 4.63 -24.97
CA SER A 125 -22.48 5.06 -25.80
C SER A 125 -23.42 6.05 -25.10
N ASN A 126 -23.42 6.06 -23.76
CA ASN A 126 -24.24 6.96 -22.94
C ASN A 126 -23.47 8.21 -22.50
N PHE A 127 -22.34 8.51 -23.16
CA PHE A 127 -21.56 9.69 -22.91
C PHE A 127 -21.51 10.60 -24.15
N ALA A 128 -21.60 11.91 -23.91
CA ALA A 128 -21.32 12.93 -24.90
C ALA A 128 -19.95 13.57 -24.65
N LEU A 129 -19.27 13.93 -25.73
CA LEU A 129 -18.03 14.70 -25.68
C LEU A 129 -18.32 16.16 -26.00
N VAL A 130 -17.95 17.04 -25.09
CA VAL A 130 -18.10 18.49 -25.21
C VAL A 130 -16.73 19.14 -25.27
N ILE A 131 -16.47 19.94 -26.30
CA ILE A 131 -15.23 20.70 -26.43
C ILE A 131 -15.48 22.10 -25.88
N LEU A 132 -14.86 22.41 -24.75
CA LEU A 132 -15.09 23.66 -24.02
C LEU A 132 -14.28 24.80 -24.63
N GLU A 133 -12.99 24.57 -24.90
CA GLU A 133 -12.08 25.61 -25.38
C GLU A 133 -10.86 24.99 -26.08
N PHE A 134 -10.41 25.60 -27.18
CA PHE A 134 -9.07 25.36 -27.72
C PHE A 134 -8.10 26.37 -27.15
N THR A 135 -6.96 25.90 -26.65
CA THR A 135 -5.95 26.76 -26.02
C THR A 135 -4.57 26.21 -26.31
N ASP A 136 -3.55 27.08 -26.30
CA ASP A 136 -2.15 26.68 -26.40
C ASP A 136 -1.69 25.85 -25.20
N LYS A 137 -0.62 25.08 -25.41
CA LYS A 137 -0.03 24.17 -24.42
C LYS A 137 0.28 24.84 -23.08
N ASP A 138 0.76 26.08 -23.11
CA ASP A 138 1.21 26.80 -21.91
C ASP A 138 0.04 27.17 -20.98
N ASN A 139 -1.17 27.28 -21.53
CA ASN A 139 -2.36 27.70 -20.80
C ASN A 139 -3.27 26.55 -20.39
N LEU A 140 -3.02 25.30 -20.84
CA LEU A 140 -3.90 24.15 -20.64
C LEU A 140 -4.27 23.92 -19.17
N LEU A 141 -3.27 23.90 -18.28
CA LEU A 141 -3.48 23.66 -16.85
C LEU A 141 -4.30 24.77 -16.21
N SER A 142 -4.02 26.02 -16.58
CA SER A 142 -4.75 27.20 -16.06
C SER A 142 -6.21 27.21 -16.51
N ARG A 143 -6.48 26.85 -17.77
CA ARG A 143 -7.85 26.75 -18.30
C ARG A 143 -8.59 25.54 -17.72
N GLU A 144 -7.92 24.39 -17.56
CA GLU A 144 -8.50 23.24 -16.87
C GLU A 144 -8.91 23.58 -15.43
N ASP A 145 -8.02 24.23 -14.68
CA ASP A 145 -8.30 24.74 -13.33
C ASP A 145 -9.50 25.67 -13.31
N HIS A 146 -9.55 26.62 -14.25
CA HIS A 146 -10.66 27.56 -14.37
C HIS A 146 -12.00 26.85 -14.57
N PHE A 147 -12.08 25.87 -15.47
CA PHE A 147 -13.32 25.14 -15.71
C PHE A 147 -13.69 24.20 -14.56
N ILE A 148 -12.72 23.52 -13.94
CA ILE A 148 -12.99 22.66 -12.77
C ILE A 148 -13.52 23.49 -11.60
N LEU A 149 -12.92 24.65 -11.32
CA LEU A 149 -13.36 25.52 -10.23
C LEU A 149 -14.74 26.15 -10.48
N THR A 150 -15.00 26.53 -11.74
CA THR A 150 -16.26 27.18 -12.13
C THR A 150 -17.41 26.18 -12.17
N LEU A 151 -17.20 25.02 -12.81
CA LEU A 151 -18.26 24.04 -13.08
C LEU A 151 -18.39 22.98 -11.97
N LYS A 152 -17.31 22.68 -11.24
CA LYS A 152 -17.27 21.68 -10.15
C LYS A 152 -17.73 20.27 -10.60
N PRO A 153 -17.07 19.67 -11.61
CA PRO A 153 -17.40 18.34 -12.11
C PRO A 153 -17.27 17.24 -11.04
N GLU A 154 -18.24 16.32 -10.99
CA GLU A 154 -18.29 15.27 -9.96
C GLU A 154 -17.29 14.13 -10.20
N TYR A 155 -16.81 13.96 -11.43
CA TYR A 155 -15.85 12.90 -11.76
C TYR A 155 -14.39 13.33 -11.56
N ASN A 156 -14.11 14.62 -11.34
CA ASN A 156 -12.78 15.10 -11.00
C ASN A 156 -12.56 15.00 -9.47
N ILE A 157 -11.60 14.18 -9.05
CA ILE A 157 -11.30 13.97 -7.62
C ILE A 157 -10.62 15.20 -7.02
N LEU A 158 -9.69 15.80 -7.75
CA LEU A 158 -8.98 17.01 -7.33
C LEU A 158 -9.70 18.22 -7.92
N GLN A 159 -10.08 19.17 -7.06
CA GLN A 159 -10.70 20.43 -7.47
C GLN A 159 -9.69 21.45 -8.02
N ASN A 160 -8.40 21.13 -7.95
CA ASN A 160 -7.30 21.87 -8.59
C ASN A 160 -6.42 20.85 -9.37
N ALA A 161 -6.07 21.18 -10.60
CA ALA A 161 -5.19 20.47 -11.53
C ALA A 161 -3.69 20.55 -11.15
N LYS A 162 -3.35 21.18 -10.03
CA LYS A 162 -2.02 21.00 -9.43
C LYS A 162 -1.86 19.53 -9.06
N ASN A 163 -0.89 18.88 -9.69
CA ASN A 163 -0.40 17.55 -9.34
C ASN A 163 -0.34 17.36 -7.82
N SER A 164 -0.46 16.13 -7.32
CA SER A 164 -0.27 15.81 -5.88
C SER A 164 1.09 16.26 -5.31
N MET A 165 1.98 16.74 -6.18
CA MET A 165 3.23 17.42 -5.85
C MET A 165 2.95 18.67 -4.98
N GLY A 166 3.20 18.54 -3.69
CA GLY A 166 2.99 19.60 -2.69
C GLY A 166 1.73 19.43 -1.83
N TYR A 167 0.88 18.44 -2.12
CA TYR A 167 -0.22 18.09 -1.21
C TYR A 167 0.34 17.58 0.12
N LYS A 168 -0.04 18.24 1.22
CA LYS A 168 0.28 17.80 2.57
C LYS A 168 -0.94 17.08 3.13
N HIS A 169 -0.74 15.85 3.63
CA HIS A 169 -1.80 15.11 4.31
C HIS A 169 -2.32 15.89 5.53
N THR A 170 -3.62 15.77 5.80
CA THR A 170 -4.22 16.31 7.02
C THR A 170 -3.62 15.62 8.26
N PRO A 171 -3.57 16.29 9.43
CA PRO A 171 -3.10 15.68 10.67
C PRO A 171 -3.81 14.35 10.99
N GLU A 172 -5.12 14.29 10.77
CA GLU A 172 -5.94 13.08 10.95
C GLU A 172 -5.51 11.94 10.01
N SER A 173 -5.19 12.25 8.75
CA SER A 173 -4.73 11.25 7.79
C SER A 173 -3.33 10.74 8.15
N ILE A 174 -2.45 11.62 8.63
CA ILE A 174 -1.11 11.26 9.10
C ILE A 174 -1.23 10.26 10.27
N GLU A 175 -2.12 10.53 11.23
CA GLU A 175 -2.30 9.63 12.38
C GLU A 175 -2.86 8.27 11.96
N LYS A 176 -3.87 8.21 11.07
CA LYS A 176 -4.36 6.93 10.55
C LYS A 176 -3.28 6.13 9.81
N ILE A 177 -2.44 6.80 9.03
CA ILE A 177 -1.30 6.16 8.34
C ILE A 177 -0.32 5.62 9.39
N ARG A 178 -0.01 6.42 10.42
CA ARG A 178 0.89 6.04 11.52
C ARG A 178 0.35 4.83 12.28
N GLU A 179 -0.90 4.85 12.72
CA GLU A 179 -1.57 3.75 13.41
C GLU A 179 -1.52 2.47 12.57
N SER A 180 -1.90 2.55 11.29
CA SER A 180 -1.89 1.38 10.41
C SER A 180 -0.49 0.83 10.15
N SER A 181 0.54 1.68 10.21
CA SER A 181 1.93 1.31 9.92
C SER A 181 2.70 0.87 11.16
N SER A 182 2.26 1.30 12.35
CA SER A 182 2.85 0.91 13.62
C SER A 182 2.72 -0.61 13.81
N GLY A 183 3.83 -1.26 14.19
CA GLY A 183 3.86 -2.71 14.40
C GLY A 183 4.00 -3.57 13.13
N ARG A 184 4.00 -2.97 11.93
CA ARG A 184 4.38 -3.71 10.72
C ARG A 184 5.85 -4.08 10.80
N THR A 185 6.14 -5.35 10.97
CA THR A 185 7.49 -5.89 10.87
C THR A 185 7.55 -6.84 9.69
N HIS A 186 8.61 -6.72 8.88
CA HIS A 186 8.85 -7.69 7.82
C HIS A 186 9.15 -9.06 8.44
N SER A 187 8.58 -10.11 7.86
CA SER A 187 8.93 -11.50 8.19
C SER A 187 10.43 -11.72 7.98
N LEU A 188 10.99 -12.73 8.65
CA LEU A 188 12.41 -13.07 8.51
C LEU A 188 12.77 -13.37 7.04
N GLU A 189 11.90 -14.11 6.35
CA GLU A 189 12.04 -14.43 4.93
C GLU A 189 12.00 -13.17 4.04
N ALA A 190 11.05 -12.26 4.30
CA ALA A 190 10.99 -10.99 3.55
C ALA A 190 12.23 -10.13 3.78
N ARG A 191 12.79 -10.10 5.00
CA ARG A 191 14.06 -9.39 5.27
C ARG A 191 15.23 -10.02 4.52
N GLN A 192 15.29 -11.34 4.44
CA GLN A 192 16.34 -12.03 3.69
C GLN A 192 16.23 -11.72 2.19
N LEU A 193 15.04 -11.84 1.60
CA LEU A 193 14.80 -11.50 0.19
C LEU A 193 15.14 -10.04 -0.12
N MET A 194 14.74 -9.10 0.73
CA MET A 194 15.11 -7.69 0.59
C MET A 194 16.62 -7.48 0.67
N SER A 195 17.31 -8.17 1.58
CA SER A 195 18.76 -8.10 1.68
C SER A 195 19.44 -8.66 0.43
N VAL A 196 18.95 -9.77 -0.13
CA VAL A 196 19.47 -10.36 -1.37
C VAL A 196 19.25 -9.42 -2.54
N ALA A 197 18.05 -8.88 -2.69
CA ALA A 197 17.73 -7.91 -3.74
C ALA A 197 18.55 -6.62 -3.63
N ALA A 198 18.78 -6.13 -2.42
CA ALA A 198 19.64 -4.96 -2.19
C ALA A 198 21.10 -5.24 -2.60
N LYS A 199 21.64 -6.40 -2.22
CA LYS A 199 22.99 -6.83 -2.62
C LYS A 199 23.11 -7.05 -4.12
N ALA A 200 22.10 -7.63 -4.78
CA ALA A 200 22.08 -7.85 -6.22
C ALA A 200 22.04 -6.54 -7.03
N ARG A 201 21.50 -5.46 -6.45
CA ARG A 201 21.51 -4.11 -7.05
C ARG A 201 22.83 -3.36 -6.83
N MET A 202 23.67 -3.83 -5.92
CA MET A 202 24.99 -3.24 -5.68
C MET A 202 26.01 -3.86 -6.63
N THR A 203 26.80 -3.02 -7.29
CA THR A 203 27.96 -3.47 -8.03
C THR A 203 29.08 -3.85 -7.06
N GLU A 204 29.94 -4.80 -7.43
CA GLU A 204 31.11 -5.16 -6.63
C GLU A 204 31.97 -3.94 -6.27
N ALA A 205 32.14 -3.02 -7.23
CA ALA A 205 32.82 -1.75 -7.02
C ALA A 205 32.14 -0.83 -5.99
N ALA A 206 30.81 -0.86 -5.85
CA ALA A 206 30.10 -0.09 -4.83
C ALA A 206 30.27 -0.73 -3.43
N ILE A 207 30.29 -2.06 -3.36
CA ILE A 207 30.52 -2.79 -2.10
C ILE A 207 31.94 -2.54 -1.57
N GLU A 208 32.94 -2.59 -2.44
CA GLU A 208 34.34 -2.31 -2.10
C GLU A 208 34.52 -0.87 -1.59
N LYS A 209 33.87 0.09 -2.24
CA LYS A 209 33.89 1.50 -1.82
C LYS A 209 33.22 1.78 -0.47
N MET A 210 32.43 0.85 0.06
CA MET A 210 31.71 1.02 1.33
C MET A 210 32.17 0.05 2.44
N SER A 211 33.20 -0.76 2.18
CA SER A 211 33.74 -1.74 3.13
C SER A 211 35.24 -1.53 3.37
N GLY A 212 35.76 -2.10 4.46
CA GLY A 212 37.17 -1.91 4.84
C GLY A 212 37.56 -0.43 4.87
N ALA A 213 38.66 -0.07 4.20
CA ALA A 213 39.15 1.31 4.11
C ALA A 213 38.20 2.28 3.37
N GLY A 214 37.27 1.77 2.55
CA GLY A 214 36.27 2.60 1.88
C GLY A 214 35.13 3.05 2.80
N ASN A 215 34.91 2.36 3.93
CA ASN A 215 33.91 2.77 4.90
C ASN A 215 34.32 4.14 5.51
N PRO A 216 33.46 5.18 5.46
CA PRO A 216 33.76 6.50 6.03
C PRO A 216 34.11 6.51 7.52
N PHE A 217 33.73 5.45 8.25
CA PHE A 217 34.04 5.23 9.66
C PHE A 217 35.22 4.29 9.92
N TYR A 218 35.90 3.79 8.89
CA TYR A 218 37.08 2.95 9.06
C TYR A 218 38.21 3.70 9.76
N GLY A 219 38.83 3.05 10.75
CA GLY A 219 39.91 3.64 11.56
C GLY A 219 39.48 4.78 12.48
N LYS A 220 38.19 5.16 12.51
CA LYS A 220 37.68 6.20 13.41
C LYS A 220 37.14 5.60 14.68
N THR A 221 37.35 6.28 15.80
CA THR A 221 36.76 5.94 17.10
C THR A 221 35.68 6.95 17.46
N HIS A 222 34.60 6.48 18.08
CA HIS A 222 33.58 7.38 18.62
C HIS A 222 34.14 8.21 19.79
N SER A 223 33.67 9.44 19.93
CA SER A 223 33.99 10.28 21.08
C SER A 223 33.41 9.69 22.38
N GLU A 224 33.97 10.09 23.52
CA GLU A 224 33.47 9.64 24.82
C GLU A 224 32.00 10.04 25.05
N GLU A 225 31.59 11.22 24.56
CA GLU A 225 30.19 11.65 24.62
C GLU A 225 29.27 10.71 23.80
N THR A 226 29.67 10.34 22.57
CA THR A 226 28.89 9.41 21.75
C THR A 226 28.85 8.01 22.38
N LYS A 227 29.96 7.55 22.96
CA LYS A 227 29.99 6.28 23.70
C LYS A 227 29.05 6.30 24.90
N ALA A 228 28.97 7.41 25.63
CA ALA A 228 28.04 7.58 26.75
C ALA A 228 26.59 7.47 26.29
N LYS A 229 26.21 8.17 25.21
CA LYS A 229 24.86 8.10 24.62
C LYS A 229 24.50 6.67 24.17
N LEU A 230 25.42 5.98 23.51
CA LEU A 230 25.24 4.58 23.11
C LEU A 230 25.07 3.65 24.33
N SER A 231 25.82 3.89 25.41
CA SER A 231 25.71 3.13 26.67
C SER A 231 24.35 3.32 27.34
N GLU A 232 23.83 4.54 27.39
CA GLU A 232 22.50 4.83 27.94
C GLU A 232 21.38 4.19 27.10
N ALA A 233 21.47 4.29 25.78
CA ALA A 233 20.54 3.64 24.87
C ALA A 233 20.55 2.11 25.04
N ALA A 234 21.72 1.50 25.20
CA ALA A 234 21.82 0.06 25.47
C ALA A 234 21.15 -0.32 26.81
N LYS A 235 21.44 0.43 27.89
CA LYS A 235 20.86 0.18 29.23
C LYS A 235 19.34 0.28 29.22
N THR A 236 18.78 1.28 28.54
CA THR A 236 17.32 1.47 28.44
C THR A 236 16.66 0.33 27.65
N TRP A 237 17.26 -0.11 26.55
CA TRP A 237 16.79 -1.26 25.79
C TRP A 237 16.76 -2.54 26.62
N PHE A 238 17.84 -2.84 27.38
CA PHE A 238 17.88 -4.02 28.27
C PHE A 238 16.89 -3.96 29.43
N LYS A 239 16.49 -2.76 29.88
CA LYS A 239 15.43 -2.62 30.90
C LYS A 239 14.06 -2.97 30.33
N ASN A 240 13.80 -2.54 29.09
CA ASN A 240 12.48 -2.63 28.48
C ASN A 240 12.22 -3.96 27.77
N ASN A 241 13.28 -4.67 27.37
CA ASN A 241 13.17 -5.93 26.63
C ASN A 241 13.73 -7.08 27.45
N ASN A 242 12.94 -8.15 27.64
CA ASN A 242 13.43 -9.38 28.26
C ASN A 242 14.10 -10.26 27.20
N THR A 243 15.43 -10.24 27.15
CA THR A 243 16.23 -11.10 26.25
C THR A 243 16.63 -12.44 26.86
N GLY A 244 16.32 -12.65 28.15
CA GLY A 244 16.68 -13.86 28.88
C GLY A 244 15.56 -14.88 28.95
N PHE A 245 15.93 -16.14 29.20
CA PHE A 245 14.97 -17.17 29.58
C PHE A 245 14.55 -16.97 31.04
N ALA A 246 13.23 -17.01 31.29
CA ALA A 246 12.71 -16.94 32.65
C ALA A 246 13.17 -18.17 33.46
N VAL A 247 13.45 -17.99 34.74
CA VAL A 247 13.92 -19.05 35.62
C VAL A 247 13.05 -19.12 36.86
N GLU A 248 12.48 -20.29 37.11
CA GLU A 248 11.81 -20.61 38.37
C GLU A 248 12.84 -21.17 39.36
N VAL A 249 12.84 -20.62 40.56
CA VAL A 249 13.68 -21.06 41.68
C VAL A 249 12.76 -21.51 42.80
N LEU A 250 12.78 -22.81 43.10
CA LEU A 250 12.13 -23.38 44.27
C LEU A 250 13.13 -23.43 45.42
N ASP A 251 12.83 -22.71 46.51
CA ASP A 251 13.56 -22.78 47.77
C ASP A 251 12.89 -23.82 48.69
N LEU A 252 13.60 -24.92 48.96
CA LEU A 252 13.09 -26.04 49.75
C LEU A 252 13.01 -25.74 51.25
N GLU A 253 13.78 -24.77 51.76
CA GLU A 253 13.72 -24.41 53.18
C GLU A 253 12.45 -23.63 53.51
N ASN A 254 12.08 -22.70 52.62
CA ASN A 254 10.91 -21.83 52.80
C ASN A 254 9.67 -22.36 52.06
N ASN A 255 9.83 -23.42 51.26
CA ASN A 255 8.83 -23.96 50.33
C ASN A 255 8.22 -22.88 49.40
N THR A 256 9.05 -21.93 48.98
CA THR A 256 8.64 -20.80 48.14
C THR A 256 9.20 -20.95 46.73
N THR A 257 8.37 -20.69 45.72
CA THR A 257 8.78 -20.63 44.32
C THR A 257 8.77 -19.19 43.83
N THR A 258 9.92 -18.72 43.35
CA THR A 258 10.06 -17.37 42.79
C THR A 258 10.44 -17.46 41.32
N VAL A 259 9.78 -16.66 40.47
CA VAL A 259 10.04 -16.62 39.03
C VAL A 259 10.81 -15.34 38.70
N TYR A 260 11.98 -15.51 38.11
CA TYR A 260 12.84 -14.41 37.66
C TYR A 260 12.81 -14.28 36.15
N ARG A 261 12.93 -13.06 35.64
CA ARG A 261 12.89 -12.81 34.19
C ARG A 261 14.10 -13.36 33.44
N SER A 262 15.22 -13.62 34.13
CA SER A 262 16.46 -14.12 33.53
C SER A 262 17.31 -14.96 34.49
N ILE A 263 18.22 -15.77 33.93
CA ILE A 263 19.23 -16.54 34.68
C ILE A 263 20.08 -15.64 35.59
N ASN A 264 20.52 -14.48 35.09
CA ASN A 264 21.36 -13.56 35.86
C ASN A 264 20.63 -12.99 37.07
N GLU A 265 19.33 -12.73 36.94
CA GLU A 265 18.52 -12.21 38.03
C GLU A 265 18.28 -13.27 39.11
N ALA A 266 17.92 -14.49 38.69
CA ALA A 266 17.82 -15.63 39.59
C ALA A 266 19.13 -15.86 40.34
N ALA A 267 20.26 -15.89 39.63
CA ALA A 267 21.57 -16.12 40.23
C ALA A 267 21.95 -15.03 41.26
N ARG A 268 21.66 -13.75 40.97
CA ARG A 268 21.90 -12.64 41.92
C ARG A 268 21.02 -12.73 43.16
N SER A 269 19.75 -13.13 43.02
CA SER A 269 18.82 -13.22 44.15
C SER A 269 19.26 -14.21 45.23
N ILE A 270 19.93 -15.30 44.81
CA ILE A 270 20.45 -16.35 45.71
C ILE A 270 21.96 -16.29 45.88
N ASN A 271 22.59 -15.18 45.45
CA ASN A 271 24.02 -14.91 45.56
C ASN A 271 24.93 -16.03 44.98
N ILE A 272 24.67 -16.44 43.74
CA ILE A 272 25.51 -17.37 42.99
C ILE A 272 25.90 -16.80 41.64
N TYR A 273 26.91 -17.40 41.00
CA TYR A 273 27.25 -17.08 39.62
C TYR A 273 26.22 -17.69 38.67
N ALA A 274 25.84 -16.94 37.62
CA ALA A 274 24.93 -17.42 36.57
C ALA A 274 25.43 -18.69 35.87
N SER A 275 26.75 -18.87 35.79
CA SER A 275 27.40 -20.09 35.30
C SER A 275 27.10 -21.29 36.19
N SER A 276 27.03 -21.12 37.51
CA SER A 276 26.68 -22.20 38.45
C SER A 276 25.26 -22.69 38.23
N LEU A 277 24.30 -21.77 38.03
CA LEU A 277 22.90 -22.11 37.72
C LEU A 277 22.81 -22.86 36.39
N SER A 278 23.45 -22.34 35.34
CA SER A 278 23.47 -22.94 34.01
C SER A 278 24.13 -24.33 33.99
N ASN A 279 25.23 -24.49 34.72
CA ASN A 279 25.94 -25.77 34.81
C ASN A 279 25.15 -26.79 35.63
N TRP A 280 24.46 -26.35 36.69
CA TRP A 280 23.56 -27.22 37.45
C TRP A 280 22.40 -27.70 36.56
N GLU A 281 21.79 -26.81 35.77
CA GLU A 281 20.70 -27.18 34.84
C GLU A 281 21.19 -28.22 33.82
N LYS A 282 22.35 -27.99 33.19
CA LYS A 282 22.95 -28.93 32.23
C LYS A 282 23.15 -30.32 32.84
N LYS A 283 23.67 -30.40 34.07
CA LYS A 283 23.91 -31.66 34.79
C LYS A 283 22.63 -32.42 35.14
N HIS A 284 21.52 -31.70 35.33
CA HIS A 284 20.21 -32.27 35.69
C HIS A 284 19.19 -32.14 34.56
N SER A 285 19.67 -32.05 33.32
CA SER A 285 18.83 -32.01 32.12
C SER A 285 18.16 -33.36 31.84
N THR A 286 18.76 -34.44 32.32
CA THR A 286 18.27 -35.82 32.20
C THR A 286 18.24 -36.48 33.57
N GLY A 287 17.05 -36.83 34.08
CA GLY A 287 16.87 -37.51 35.37
C GLY A 287 16.34 -36.61 36.50
N THR A 288 16.39 -37.10 37.74
CA THR A 288 15.85 -36.43 38.92
C THR A 288 16.71 -35.23 39.32
N LYS A 289 16.08 -34.05 39.51
CA LYS A 289 16.77 -32.81 39.87
C LYS A 289 17.22 -32.80 41.32
N ALA A 290 18.51 -33.07 41.57
CA ALA A 290 19.09 -32.95 42.90
C ALA A 290 19.21 -31.48 43.32
N PRO A 291 18.81 -31.08 44.53
CA PRO A 291 18.84 -29.69 44.95
C PRO A 291 20.25 -29.08 44.90
N TYR A 292 20.40 -27.91 44.29
CA TYR A 292 21.62 -27.11 44.33
C TYR A 292 21.90 -26.68 45.77
N LYS A 293 23.08 -27.05 46.27
CA LYS A 293 23.50 -26.87 47.68
C LYS A 293 22.47 -27.42 48.69
N GLY A 294 21.70 -28.45 48.32
CA GLY A 294 20.69 -29.04 49.20
C GLY A 294 19.41 -28.21 49.38
N ARG A 295 19.31 -27.02 48.77
CA ARG A 295 18.25 -26.05 49.06
C ARG A 295 17.44 -25.60 47.84
N TYR A 296 18.07 -25.42 46.68
CA TYR A 296 17.42 -24.77 45.55
C TYR A 296 17.23 -25.71 44.36
N ILE A 297 16.06 -25.69 43.74
CA ILE A 297 15.82 -26.37 42.46
C ILE A 297 15.51 -25.31 41.39
N PHE A 298 16.19 -25.39 40.25
CA PHE A 298 16.02 -24.44 39.16
C PHE A 298 15.25 -25.05 37.97
N THR A 299 14.43 -24.25 37.32
CA THR A 299 13.78 -24.59 36.05
C THR A 299 13.86 -23.42 35.09
N ILE A 300 14.59 -23.57 33.99
CA ILE A 300 14.75 -22.53 32.96
C ILE A 300 13.69 -22.75 31.88
N LYS A 301 12.86 -21.74 31.63
CA LYS A 301 11.82 -21.75 30.58
C LYS A 301 12.45 -21.37 29.25
N ARG A 302 12.85 -22.38 28.47
CA ARG A 302 13.32 -22.22 27.09
C ARG A 302 12.11 -22.36 26.13
N PRO A 303 12.05 -21.58 25.04
CA PRO A 303 11.02 -21.72 24.01
C PRO A 303 11.19 -23.02 23.23
#